data_AF-A0A437AG23-F1
#
_entry.id   AF-A0A437AG23-F1
#
_cell.length_a   1.000
_cell.length_b   1.000
_cell.length_c   1.000
_cell.angle_alpha   90.00
_cell.angle_beta   90.00
_cell.angle_gamma   90.00
#
_symmetry.space_group_name_H-M   'P 1'
#
loop_
_entity.id
_entity.type
_entity.pdbx_description
1 polymer ?
#
loop_
_entity_poly.entity_id
_entity_poly.type
_entity_poly.pdbx_seq_one_letter_code
_entity_poly.pdbx_strand_id
1 'polypeptide(L)'
;MGLWPSSWSLWSSKPAPPPIQPQSPPTAPLQVNDATILKPEPESQSLPTDHRDPSFTPLQRARKQLTLYFGGATFLLLSMAVARRSTRRRYLATVPKYYTPNTRATELNFNTGIDAFEALNIASLGVFSVGMMTVGAGMYIADVVNVDEMRRLLRSKYGMEGRMSEMDVEEEMEEWIASVLARKDRKEAERAAAATAAGR
;
A
#
# COMPACT_ATOMS: atom_id res chain seq x y z
N MET A 1 -19.85 43.42 -6.38
CA MET A 1 -19.34 42.41 -7.33
C MET A 1 -19.03 41.15 -6.55
N GLY A 2 -19.76 40.07 -6.84
CA GLY A 2 -19.67 38.80 -6.11
C GLY A 2 -20.91 37.94 -6.39
N LEU A 3 -21.14 37.62 -7.66
CA LEU A 3 -22.16 36.67 -8.09
C LEU A 3 -21.56 35.28 -7.98
N TRP A 4 -22.02 34.47 -7.02
CA TRP A 4 -21.82 33.03 -7.02
C TRP A 4 -23.05 32.37 -7.65
N PRO A 5 -22.92 31.58 -8.73
CA PRO A 5 -24.02 30.76 -9.20
C PRO A 5 -24.09 29.45 -8.40
N SER A 6 -25.17 29.31 -7.64
CA SER A 6 -25.64 28.05 -7.08
C SER A 6 -26.49 27.32 -8.12
N SER A 7 -25.97 26.27 -8.75
CA SER A 7 -26.83 25.24 -9.34
C SER A 7 -26.08 23.93 -9.53
N TRP A 8 -26.49 22.92 -8.77
CA TRP A 8 -26.14 21.51 -8.96
C TRP A 8 -27.43 20.84 -9.44
N SER A 9 -27.62 20.84 -10.76
CA SER A 9 -28.78 20.22 -11.42
C SER A 9 -28.26 19.32 -12.55
N LEU A 10 -27.70 18.16 -12.19
CA LEU A 10 -27.18 17.17 -13.15
C LEU A 10 -27.78 15.78 -12.94
N TRP A 11 -29.02 15.68 -12.46
CA TRP A 11 -29.72 14.39 -12.42
C TRP A 11 -31.22 14.55 -12.62
N SER A 12 -31.66 14.55 -13.88
CA SER A 12 -33.06 14.31 -14.24
C SER A 12 -33.14 13.71 -15.62
N SER A 13 -33.32 12.39 -15.68
CA SER A 13 -34.05 11.71 -16.76
C SER A 13 -34.50 10.33 -16.25
N LYS A 14 -35.78 10.21 -15.93
CA LYS A 14 -36.48 8.93 -15.76
C LYS A 14 -36.83 8.39 -17.15
N PRO A 15 -36.51 7.14 -17.51
CA PRO A 15 -37.13 6.51 -18.66
C PRO A 15 -38.48 5.91 -18.27
N ALA A 16 -39.48 6.16 -19.13
CA ALA A 16 -40.88 5.73 -19.00
C ALA A 16 -41.08 4.23 -19.33
N PRO A 17 -42.13 3.58 -18.80
CA PRO A 17 -42.44 2.17 -19.09
C PRO A 17 -43.10 1.99 -20.47
N PRO A 18 -42.91 0.83 -21.14
CA PRO A 18 -43.60 0.53 -22.39
C PRO A 18 -45.09 0.18 -22.17
N PRO A 19 -45.95 0.44 -23.18
CA PRO A 19 -47.41 0.35 -23.06
C PRO A 19 -47.95 -1.09 -23.09
N ILE A 20 -49.03 -1.28 -22.34
CA ILE A 20 -49.91 -2.44 -22.29
C ILE A 20 -50.71 -2.53 -23.60
N GLN A 21 -50.75 -3.71 -24.23
CA GLN A 21 -51.74 -4.05 -25.27
C GLN A 21 -52.62 -5.24 -24.82
N PRO A 22 -53.87 -5.33 -25.29
CA PRO A 22 -54.93 -6.17 -24.70
C PRO A 22 -54.95 -7.63 -25.18
N GLN A 23 -55.54 -8.48 -24.35
CA GLN A 23 -55.72 -9.94 -24.45
C GLN A 23 -56.65 -10.41 -25.59
N SER A 24 -56.45 -11.66 -26.07
CA SER A 24 -57.51 -12.70 -26.18
C SER A 24 -56.91 -14.13 -26.33
N PRO A 25 -57.61 -15.21 -25.87
CA PRO A 25 -57.07 -16.58 -25.64
C PRO A 25 -57.29 -17.52 -26.85
N PRO A 26 -56.66 -18.73 -26.91
CA PRO A 26 -57.37 -19.94 -26.46
C PRO A 26 -56.50 -21.13 -25.94
N THR A 27 -57.10 -21.91 -25.04
CA THR A 27 -57.12 -23.39 -24.96
C THR A 27 -55.82 -24.20 -24.96
N ALA A 28 -55.49 -24.76 -23.78
CA ALA A 28 -54.65 -25.96 -23.63
C ALA A 28 -55.36 -27.22 -24.16
N PRO A 29 -54.60 -28.23 -24.62
CA PRO A 29 -54.53 -29.42 -23.77
C PRO A 29 -53.12 -30.06 -23.68
N LEU A 30 -52.84 -30.50 -22.46
CA LEU A 30 -52.05 -31.65 -22.01
C LEU A 30 -51.28 -32.46 -23.08
N GLN A 31 -49.95 -32.48 -22.97
CA GLN A 31 -49.10 -33.60 -23.39
C GLN A 31 -48.18 -33.96 -22.22
N VAL A 32 -48.51 -35.09 -21.58
CA VAL A 32 -47.69 -35.83 -20.64
C VAL A 32 -46.59 -36.51 -21.45
N ASN A 33 -45.32 -36.14 -21.23
CA ASN A 33 -44.19 -36.97 -21.64
C ASN A 33 -43.33 -37.25 -20.41
N ASP A 34 -43.45 -38.50 -19.98
CA ASP A 34 -42.74 -39.15 -18.88
C ASP A 34 -41.26 -39.39 -19.22
N ALA A 35 -40.46 -39.38 -18.15
CA ALA A 35 -39.15 -40.02 -17.98
C ALA A 35 -38.00 -39.73 -18.95
N THR A 36 -37.02 -38.95 -18.49
CA THR A 36 -35.71 -39.49 -18.04
C THR A 36 -34.96 -38.38 -17.29
N ILE A 37 -34.98 -38.45 -15.96
CA ILE A 37 -34.12 -37.65 -15.09
C ILE A 37 -32.70 -38.23 -15.20
N LEU A 38 -31.87 -37.61 -16.03
CA LEU A 38 -30.42 -37.66 -15.86
C LEU A 38 -30.02 -36.33 -15.23
N LYS A 39 -29.77 -36.41 -13.92
CA LYS A 39 -29.11 -35.37 -13.13
C LYS A 39 -27.68 -35.21 -13.66
N PRO A 40 -27.27 -34.08 -14.26
CA PRO A 40 -25.87 -33.74 -14.29
C PRO A 40 -25.52 -33.29 -12.88
N GLU A 41 -24.68 -34.10 -12.25
CA GLU A 41 -23.55 -33.72 -11.41
C GLU A 41 -23.46 -32.23 -11.05
N PRO A 42 -23.33 -31.85 -9.76
CA PRO A 42 -22.91 -30.50 -9.43
C PRO A 42 -21.54 -30.29 -10.05
N GLU A 43 -21.53 -29.54 -11.16
CA GLU A 43 -20.34 -28.99 -11.76
C GLU A 43 -19.57 -28.34 -10.60
N SER A 44 -18.47 -28.97 -10.22
CA SER A 44 -17.50 -28.36 -9.34
C SER A 44 -16.96 -27.18 -10.12
N GLN A 45 -17.65 -26.04 -10.03
CA GLN A 45 -17.14 -24.74 -10.43
C GLN A 45 -15.88 -24.54 -9.59
N SER A 46 -14.75 -24.96 -10.14
CA SER A 46 -13.47 -24.39 -9.79
C SER A 46 -13.63 -22.89 -10.05
N LEU A 47 -13.85 -22.13 -8.98
CA LEU A 47 -13.74 -20.68 -8.98
C LEU A 47 -12.53 -20.30 -9.84
N PRO A 48 -12.68 -19.44 -10.85
CA PRO A 48 -11.53 -18.79 -11.43
C PRO A 48 -10.96 -17.89 -10.33
N THR A 49 -9.96 -18.37 -9.59
CA THR A 49 -9.14 -17.58 -8.67
C THR A 49 -8.21 -16.60 -9.41
N ASP A 50 -8.39 -16.47 -10.73
CA ASP A 50 -7.57 -15.61 -11.56
C ASP A 50 -8.13 -14.18 -11.54
N HIS A 51 -7.70 -13.40 -10.54
CA HIS A 51 -8.00 -11.96 -10.44
C HIS A 51 -7.29 -11.11 -11.53
N ARG A 52 -6.63 -11.76 -12.48
CA ARG A 52 -5.77 -11.15 -13.49
C ARG A 52 -6.57 -10.63 -14.67
N ASP A 53 -6.23 -9.43 -15.11
CA ASP A 53 -6.65 -8.93 -16.41
C ASP A 53 -5.85 -9.64 -17.52
N PRO A 54 -6.52 -10.34 -18.47
CA PRO A 54 -5.86 -11.07 -19.55
C PRO A 54 -5.27 -10.16 -20.65
N SER A 55 -5.44 -8.85 -20.54
CA SER A 55 -5.04 -7.86 -21.54
C SER A 55 -3.52 -7.62 -21.62
N PHE A 56 -2.76 -8.08 -20.61
CA PHE A 56 -1.32 -7.89 -20.55
C PHE A 56 -0.56 -9.20 -20.71
N THR A 57 0.45 -9.20 -21.57
CA THR A 57 1.42 -10.30 -21.60
C THR A 57 2.23 -10.33 -20.29
N PRO A 58 2.76 -11.50 -19.86
CA PRO A 58 3.49 -11.62 -18.60
C PRO A 58 4.65 -10.62 -18.46
N LEU A 59 5.35 -10.35 -19.56
CA LEU A 59 6.46 -9.40 -19.58
C LEU A 59 5.98 -7.94 -19.45
N GLN A 60 4.87 -7.57 -20.09
CA GLN A 60 4.30 -6.22 -19.97
C GLN A 60 3.79 -5.95 -18.54
N ARG A 61 3.21 -6.98 -17.91
CA ARG A 61 2.75 -6.97 -16.52
C ARG A 61 3.91 -6.74 -15.54
N ALA A 62 4.95 -7.56 -15.62
CA ALA A 62 6.13 -7.43 -14.77
C ALA A 62 6.80 -6.05 -14.89
N ARG A 63 6.88 -5.49 -16.11
CA ARG A 63 7.43 -4.14 -16.33
C ARG A 63 6.61 -3.07 -15.61
N LYS A 64 5.27 -3.11 -15.71
CA LYS A 64 4.38 -2.16 -15.04
C LYS A 64 4.48 -2.27 -13.51
N GLN A 65 4.45 -3.48 -12.97
CA GLN A 65 4.58 -3.76 -11.54
C GLN A 65 5.91 -3.23 -10.97
N LEU A 66 7.01 -3.49 -11.68
CA LEU A 66 8.34 -3.12 -11.22
C LEU A 66 8.70 -1.65 -11.49
N THR A 67 7.88 -0.89 -12.22
CA THR A 67 8.22 0.52 -12.54
C THR A 67 8.33 1.36 -11.28
N LEU A 68 7.41 1.18 -10.33
CA LEU A 68 7.43 1.89 -9.04
C LEU A 68 8.61 1.46 -8.17
N TYR A 69 8.94 0.16 -8.18
CA TYR A 69 10.11 -0.38 -7.48
C TYR A 69 11.41 0.22 -8.02
N PHE A 70 11.59 0.24 -9.34
CA PHE A 70 12.77 0.85 -9.96
C PHE A 70 12.79 2.37 -9.80
N GLY A 71 11.63 3.03 -9.82
CA GLY A 71 11.50 4.45 -9.47
C GLY A 71 12.02 4.73 -8.05
N GLY A 72 11.59 3.94 -7.06
CA GLY A 72 12.12 3.99 -5.70
C GLY A 72 13.62 3.70 -5.65
N ALA A 73 14.09 2.63 -6.27
CA ALA A 73 15.50 2.20 -6.24
C ALA A 73 16.45 3.21 -6.89
N THR A 74 16.07 3.79 -8.03
CA THR A 74 16.86 4.85 -8.69
C THR A 74 16.95 6.10 -7.82
N PHE A 75 15.84 6.48 -7.19
CA PHE A 75 15.81 7.58 -6.24
C PHE A 75 16.64 7.30 -4.98
N LEU A 76 16.65 6.05 -4.49
CA LEU A 76 17.49 5.61 -3.38
C LEU A 76 18.97 5.77 -3.71
N LEU A 77 19.37 5.28 -4.88
CA LEU A 77 20.75 5.33 -5.34
C LEU A 77 21.21 6.77 -5.55
N LEU A 78 20.35 7.61 -6.10
CA LEU A 78 20.64 9.04 -6.26
C LEU A 78 20.81 9.72 -4.90
N SER A 79 19.90 9.48 -3.95
CA SER A 79 19.98 9.99 -2.58
C SER A 79 21.27 9.52 -1.89
N MET A 80 21.58 8.22 -1.98
CA MET A 80 22.78 7.62 -1.40
C MET A 80 24.07 8.17 -2.04
N ALA A 81 24.08 8.42 -3.35
CA ALA A 81 25.22 9.01 -4.04
C ALA A 81 25.50 10.44 -3.58
N VAL A 82 24.44 11.24 -3.36
CA VAL A 82 24.56 12.60 -2.81
C VAL A 82 25.10 12.55 -1.38
N ALA A 83 24.53 11.69 -0.53
CA ALA A 83 24.98 11.50 0.85
C ALA A 83 26.44 11.04 0.93
N ARG A 84 26.85 10.11 0.05
CA ARG A 84 28.24 9.64 -0.02
C ARG A 84 29.18 10.76 -0.46
N ARG A 85 28.77 11.61 -1.40
CA ARG A 85 29.57 12.74 -1.86
C ARG A 85 29.74 13.79 -0.76
N SER A 86 28.69 14.13 -0.03
CA SER A 86 28.77 15.13 1.05
C SER A 86 29.57 14.60 2.24
N THR A 87 29.28 13.38 2.69
CA THR A 87 30.02 12.73 3.78
C THR A 87 31.49 12.55 3.45
N ARG A 88 31.84 12.15 2.22
CA ARG A 88 33.25 12.01 1.81
C ARG A 88 34.01 13.33 1.85
N ARG A 89 33.39 14.45 1.46
CA ARG A 89 34.01 15.79 1.56
C ARG A 89 34.31 16.16 3.00
N ARG A 90 33.38 15.88 3.91
CA ARG A 90 33.54 16.15 5.35
C ARG A 90 34.59 15.23 5.98
N TYR A 91 34.56 13.95 5.64
CA TYR A 91 35.56 12.98 6.07
C TYR A 91 36.98 13.41 5.65
N LEU A 92 37.17 13.86 4.42
CA LEU A 92 38.48 14.38 3.99
C LEU A 92 38.89 15.68 4.69
N ALA A 93 37.93 16.49 5.15
CA ALA A 93 38.20 17.70 5.93
C ALA A 93 38.52 17.40 7.40
N THR A 94 38.03 16.28 7.95
CA THR A 94 38.27 15.87 9.34
C THR A 94 39.51 15.00 9.52
N VAL A 95 40.06 14.40 8.45
CA VAL A 95 41.30 13.62 8.53
C VAL A 95 42.48 14.56 8.83
N PRO A 96 43.13 14.43 10.01
CA PRO A 96 44.26 15.28 10.37
C PRO A 96 45.47 14.94 9.49
N LYS A 97 46.20 15.96 9.05
CA LYS A 97 47.51 15.76 8.39
C LYS A 97 48.54 15.35 9.46
N TYR A 98 49.51 14.53 9.09
CA TYR A 98 50.65 14.19 9.95
C TYR A 98 51.27 15.47 10.52
N TYR A 99 51.44 15.53 11.86
CA TYR A 99 51.96 16.67 12.63
C TYR A 99 51.02 17.87 12.83
N THR A 100 49.72 17.64 12.96
CA THR A 100 48.80 18.70 13.43
C THR A 100 48.82 18.81 14.95
N PRO A 101 49.09 20.00 15.54
CA PRO A 101 49.10 20.18 16.99
C PRO A 101 47.67 20.07 17.57
N ASN A 102 47.50 19.24 18.61
CA ASN A 102 46.23 19.05 19.33
C ASN A 102 45.72 20.34 20.04
N THR A 103 46.55 21.38 20.12
CA THR A 103 46.24 22.64 20.83
C THR A 103 45.24 23.53 20.09
N ARG A 104 45.02 23.29 18.79
CA ARG A 104 43.98 23.96 18.01
C ARG A 104 43.15 22.86 17.37
N ALA A 105 42.00 22.54 17.97
CA ALA A 105 40.95 21.84 17.25
C ALA A 105 40.77 22.60 15.93
N THR A 106 41.00 21.92 14.80
CA THR A 106 40.83 22.54 13.49
C THR A 106 39.41 23.12 13.49
N GLU A 107 39.28 24.45 13.42
CA GLU A 107 37.99 25.13 13.48
C GLU A 107 37.21 24.81 12.21
N LEU A 108 36.64 23.61 12.21
CA LEU A 108 35.72 23.14 11.20
C LEU A 108 34.43 23.92 11.44
N ASN A 109 34.37 25.09 10.81
CA ASN A 109 33.20 25.95 10.76
C ASN A 109 32.12 25.27 9.90
N PHE A 110 31.45 24.27 10.48
CA PHE A 110 30.25 23.68 9.90
C PHE A 110 29.05 24.54 10.28
N ASN A 111 28.26 24.95 9.30
CA ASN A 111 26.96 25.58 9.58
C ASN A 111 25.98 24.48 10.00
N THR A 112 25.77 24.33 11.30
CA THR A 112 24.97 23.27 11.92
C THR A 112 23.52 23.25 11.43
N GLY A 113 22.94 24.40 11.08
CA GLY A 113 21.56 24.50 10.60
C GLY A 113 21.39 23.96 9.17
N ILE A 114 22.30 24.32 8.28
CA ILE A 114 22.31 23.81 6.90
C ILE A 114 22.62 22.32 6.89
N ASP A 115 23.51 21.87 7.77
CA ASP A 115 23.84 20.46 7.92
C ASP A 115 22.63 19.62 8.40
N ALA A 116 21.92 20.10 9.42
CA ALA A 116 20.71 19.43 9.89
C ALA A 116 19.61 19.35 8.81
N PHE A 117 19.44 20.40 7.99
CA PHE A 117 18.50 20.40 6.87
C PHE A 117 18.92 19.43 5.76
N GLU A 118 20.22 19.31 5.48
CA GLU A 118 20.76 18.32 4.55
C GLU A 118 20.46 16.90 5.07
N ALA A 119 20.72 16.64 6.36
CA ALA A 119 20.44 15.35 6.99
C ALA A 119 18.94 15.01 7.01
N LEU A 120 18.08 15.98 7.31
CA LEU A 120 16.62 15.82 7.30
C LEU A 120 16.11 15.43 5.91
N ASN A 121 16.58 16.11 4.87
CA ASN A 121 16.19 15.80 3.49
C ASN A 121 16.74 14.45 3.03
N ILE A 122 17.98 14.10 3.38
CA ILE A 122 18.54 12.78 3.05
C ILE A 122 17.72 11.67 3.72
N ALA A 123 17.34 11.86 4.98
CA ALA A 123 16.53 10.90 5.72
C ALA A 123 15.10 10.78 5.13
N SER A 124 14.42 11.90 4.87
CA SER A 124 13.06 11.87 4.31
C SER A 124 13.04 11.32 2.89
N LEU A 125 13.99 11.69 2.03
CA LEU A 125 14.14 11.09 0.70
C LEU A 125 14.41 9.59 0.77
N GLY A 126 15.27 9.16 1.71
CA GLY A 126 15.58 7.76 1.92
C GLY A 126 14.35 6.95 2.34
N VAL A 127 13.61 7.42 3.34
CA VAL A 127 12.37 6.77 3.81
C VAL A 127 11.31 6.77 2.70
N PHE A 128 11.14 7.88 1.99
CA PHE A 128 10.21 7.99 0.87
C PHE A 128 10.54 6.99 -0.25
N SER A 129 11.83 6.89 -0.61
CA SER A 129 12.32 5.94 -1.59
C SER A 129 12.07 4.48 -1.18
N VAL A 130 12.37 4.14 0.08
CA VAL A 130 12.09 2.81 0.63
C VAL A 130 10.59 2.53 0.60
N GLY A 131 9.75 3.51 0.94
CA GLY A 131 8.30 3.40 0.81
C GLY A 131 7.85 3.07 -0.63
N MET A 132 8.36 3.79 -1.63
CA MET A 132 8.09 3.48 -3.04
C MET A 132 8.56 2.07 -3.43
N MET A 133 9.75 1.65 -2.99
CA MET A 133 10.25 0.29 -3.23
C MET A 133 9.38 -0.76 -2.57
N THR A 134 8.98 -0.58 -1.31
CA THR A 134 8.13 -1.55 -0.59
C THR A 134 6.77 -1.68 -1.26
N VAL A 135 6.15 -0.57 -1.67
CA VAL A 135 4.87 -0.60 -2.40
C VAL A 135 5.05 -1.27 -3.76
N GLY A 136 6.09 -0.94 -4.52
CA GLY A 136 6.37 -1.56 -5.82
C GLY A 136 6.69 -3.05 -5.72
N ALA A 137 7.45 -3.46 -4.70
CA ALA A 137 7.75 -4.86 -4.42
C ALA A 137 6.48 -5.63 -4.00
N GLY A 138 5.64 -5.03 -3.15
CA GLY A 138 4.35 -5.60 -2.76
C GLY A 138 3.44 -5.83 -3.97
N MET A 139 3.42 -4.88 -4.90
CA MET A 139 2.65 -4.97 -6.14
C MET A 139 3.15 -6.10 -7.06
N TYR A 140 4.47 -6.32 -7.12
CA TYR A 140 5.06 -7.45 -7.84
C TYR A 140 4.75 -8.81 -7.18
N ILE A 141 4.90 -8.92 -5.85
CA ILE A 141 4.64 -10.17 -5.11
C ILE A 141 3.15 -10.54 -5.13
N ALA A 142 2.26 -9.54 -5.03
CA ALA A 142 0.83 -9.74 -5.13
C ALA A 142 0.36 -10.00 -6.58
N ASP A 143 1.25 -9.84 -7.58
CA ASP A 143 0.95 -9.96 -9.00
C ASP A 143 -0.18 -9.02 -9.50
N VAL A 144 -0.24 -7.81 -8.92
CA VAL A 144 -1.29 -6.81 -9.18
C VAL A 144 -0.75 -5.69 -10.06
N VAL A 145 -1.47 -5.26 -11.09
CA VAL A 145 -1.11 -4.12 -11.95
C VAL A 145 -1.99 -2.91 -11.70
N ASN A 146 -3.28 -3.14 -11.45
CA ASN A 146 -4.30 -2.10 -11.34
C ASN A 146 -4.96 -2.10 -9.95
N VAL A 147 -5.58 -0.98 -9.58
CA VAL A 147 -6.35 -0.87 -8.33
C VAL A 147 -7.55 -1.84 -8.32
N ASP A 148 -8.14 -2.12 -9.49
CA ASP A 148 -9.24 -3.07 -9.60
C ASP A 148 -8.81 -4.51 -9.30
N GLU A 149 -7.67 -4.95 -9.82
CA GLU A 149 -7.07 -6.25 -9.48
C GLU A 149 -6.73 -6.32 -7.99
N MET A 150 -6.21 -5.23 -7.40
CA MET A 150 -5.96 -5.15 -5.96
C MET A 150 -7.24 -5.31 -5.15
N ARG A 151 -8.33 -4.63 -5.56
CA ARG A 151 -9.62 -4.68 -4.89
C ARG A 151 -10.26 -6.07 -5.00
N ARG A 152 -10.16 -6.71 -6.17
CA ARG A 152 -10.61 -8.10 -6.38
C ARG A 152 -9.80 -9.08 -5.53
N LEU A 153 -8.49 -8.93 -5.51
CA LEU A 153 -7.59 -9.72 -4.67
C LEU A 153 -7.91 -9.54 -3.18
N LEU A 154 -8.12 -8.31 -2.71
CA LEU A 154 -8.52 -8.03 -1.33
C LEU A 154 -9.87 -8.67 -1.01
N ARG A 155 -10.87 -8.47 -1.87
CA ARG A 155 -12.20 -9.04 -1.69
C ARG A 155 -12.17 -10.57 -1.60
N SER A 156 -11.35 -11.19 -2.44
CA SER A 156 -11.15 -12.64 -2.47
C SER A 156 -10.36 -13.16 -1.27
N LYS A 157 -9.28 -12.47 -0.87
CA LYS A 157 -8.46 -12.87 0.28
C LYS A 157 -9.18 -12.72 1.62
N TYR A 158 -9.94 -11.64 1.78
CA TYR A 158 -10.69 -11.36 3.01
C TYR A 158 -12.11 -11.93 3.00
N GLY A 159 -12.44 -12.79 2.03
CA GLY A 159 -13.69 -13.55 2.05
C GLY A 159 -14.95 -12.67 2.12
N MET A 160 -14.94 -11.47 1.53
CA MET A 160 -16.14 -10.61 1.52
C MET A 160 -17.26 -11.19 0.62
N GLU A 161 -17.07 -12.37 0.05
CA GLU A 161 -18.10 -13.24 -0.53
C GLU A 161 -18.92 -13.98 0.56
N GLY A 162 -18.49 -13.95 1.83
CA GLY A 162 -19.26 -14.50 2.95
C GLY A 162 -18.40 -14.80 4.18
N ARG A 163 -18.53 -13.94 5.20
CA ARG A 163 -18.39 -14.29 6.62
C ARG A 163 -16.99 -14.75 7.10
N MET A 164 -15.93 -14.04 6.75
CA MET A 164 -14.84 -13.84 7.72
C MET A 164 -15.17 -12.55 8.46
N SER A 165 -15.39 -12.66 9.77
CA SER A 165 -16.10 -11.68 10.57
C SER A 165 -15.24 -10.44 10.78
N GLU A 166 -15.79 -9.24 10.59
CA GLU A 166 -15.12 -7.98 10.96
C GLU A 166 -14.55 -8.02 12.39
N MET A 167 -15.15 -8.86 13.25
CA MET A 167 -14.71 -9.19 14.60
C MET A 167 -13.32 -9.85 14.68
N ASP A 168 -12.97 -10.77 13.77
CA ASP A 168 -11.67 -11.46 13.81
C ASP A 168 -10.53 -10.47 13.48
N VAL A 169 -10.80 -9.54 12.55
CA VAL A 169 -9.86 -8.46 12.18
C VAL A 169 -9.71 -7.45 13.32
N GLU A 170 -10.81 -7.14 14.01
CA GLU A 170 -10.80 -6.23 15.17
C GLU A 170 -10.03 -6.85 16.35
N GLU A 171 -10.21 -8.14 16.63
CA GLU A 171 -9.47 -8.87 17.68
C GLU A 171 -7.97 -8.92 17.39
N GLU A 172 -7.56 -9.28 16.16
CA GLU A 172 -6.15 -9.26 15.77
C GLU A 172 -5.54 -7.85 15.86
N MET A 173 -6.33 -6.81 15.55
CA MET A 173 -5.90 -5.43 15.69
C MET A 173 -5.72 -5.02 17.16
N GLU A 174 -6.65 -5.40 18.03
CA GLU A 174 -6.57 -5.15 19.47
C GLU A 174 -5.37 -5.84 20.09
N GLU A 175 -5.14 -7.12 19.80
CA GLU A 175 -3.98 -7.87 20.27
C GLU A 175 -2.67 -7.22 19.81
N TRP A 176 -2.61 -6.79 18.55
CA TRP A 176 -1.45 -6.10 18.03
C TRP A 176 -1.20 -4.77 18.77
N ILE A 177 -2.22 -3.93 18.95
CA ILE A 177 -2.12 -2.66 19.68
C ILE A 177 -1.69 -2.90 21.13
N ALA A 178 -2.30 -3.88 21.79
CA ALA A 178 -1.97 -4.27 23.16
C ALA A 178 -0.51 -4.72 23.27
N SER A 179 -0.01 -5.52 22.31
CA SER A 179 1.38 -5.97 22.28
C SER A 179 2.37 -4.81 22.13
N VAL A 180 2.03 -3.80 21.32
CA VAL A 180 2.87 -2.61 21.09
C VAL A 180 2.91 -1.74 22.34
N LEU A 181 1.76 -1.50 22.98
CA LEU A 181 1.65 -0.76 24.24
C LEU A 181 2.41 -1.47 25.36
N ALA A 182 2.18 -2.76 25.54
CA ALA A 182 2.90 -3.56 26.54
C ALA A 182 4.42 -3.52 26.34
N ARG A 183 4.89 -3.53 25.09
CA ARG A 183 6.31 -3.40 24.77
C ARG A 183 6.87 -2.02 25.11
N LYS A 184 6.08 -0.96 24.91
CA LYS A 184 6.45 0.40 25.28
C LYS A 184 6.56 0.53 26.80
N ASP A 185 5.56 0.06 27.54
CA ASP A 185 5.51 0.18 29.00
C ASP A 185 6.68 -0.55 29.67
N ARG A 186 7.01 -1.77 29.17
CA ARG A 186 8.20 -2.51 29.64
C ARG A 186 9.50 -1.72 29.42
N LYS A 187 9.66 -1.09 28.25
CA LYS A 187 10.86 -0.31 27.93
C LYS A 187 10.97 0.96 28.78
N GLU A 188 9.85 1.59 29.12
CA GLU A 188 9.82 2.75 30.03
C GLU A 188 10.14 2.33 31.47
N ALA A 189 9.62 1.19 31.94
CA ALA A 189 9.95 0.62 33.24
C ALA A 189 11.44 0.25 33.36
N GLU A 190 12.02 -0.39 32.34
CA GLU A 190 13.46 -0.71 32.29
C GLU A 190 14.33 0.55 32.33
N ARG A 191 13.92 1.62 31.63
CA ARG A 191 14.62 2.91 31.66
C ARG A 191 14.53 3.58 33.04
N ALA A 192 13.37 3.53 33.69
CA ALA A 192 13.20 4.07 35.04
C ALA A 192 14.03 3.29 36.08
N ALA A 193 14.09 1.96 35.96
CA ALA A 193 14.93 1.11 36.79
C ALA A 193 16.43 1.36 36.57
N ALA A 194 16.86 1.53 35.32
CA ALA A 194 18.24 1.86 34.99
C ALA A 194 18.64 3.26 35.49
N ALA A 195 17.74 4.25 35.39
CA ALA A 195 17.98 5.60 35.89
C ALA A 195 18.10 5.66 37.43
N THR A 196 17.32 4.84 38.14
CA THR A 196 17.41 4.73 39.60
C THR A 196 18.65 3.95 40.07
N ALA A 197 19.12 2.97 39.29
CA ALA A 197 20.36 2.25 39.57
C ALA A 197 21.63 3.07 39.29
N ALA A 198 21.62 3.97 38.31
CA ALA A 198 22.76 4.83 37.96
C ALA A 198 22.91 6.09 38.86
N GLY A 199 21.90 6.39 39.69
CA GLY A 199 21.88 7.53 40.62
C GLY A 199 22.33 7.20 42.05
N ARG A 200 22.90 6.01 42.28
CA ARG A 200 23.48 5.54 43.56
C ARG A 200 24.95 5.24 43.38
#